data_AF-A0A5D6WNK6-F1
#
_entry.id   AF-A0A5D6WNK6-F1
#
_cell.length_a   1.000
_cell.length_b   1.000
_cell.length_c   1.000
_cell.angle_alpha   90.00
_cell.angle_beta   90.00
_cell.angle_gamma   90.00
#
_symmetry.space_group_name_H-M   'P 1'
#
loop_
_entity.id
_entity.type
_entity.pdbx_description
1 polymer ?
#
loop_
_entity_poly.entity_id
_entity_poly.type
_entity_poly.pdbx_seq_one_letter_code
_entity_poly.pdbx_strand_id
1 'polypeptide(L)'
;MAKYIVVGGVAGGATAAARLRRLDEGAEIILVERGGDISFANCGLPYYVGGVIPRQDDLLVMTPAKFRGLFHVDVRVQSEVIKVDTAARQVVIRHGEEEYPESYDALLLSPGAQPLRPPIPGIDHERIVTLRNVPDAAVLKKLAGDYPQGRAVVVGGGFIGVEAAENLQAQGLAVTLVEAAPHILTPFDTDMAALAEAELRQNGVKLLLEQGVQEFLHHEDGTIGVKIPQEMLTADFVVLAIGVRPDTAFLQDSGIELGERGHILVDEYMQTSAPAVFAVGDAVMTFDGLTGKKAALPLAGPANRQGRLAADNIAGKKRKYAGVVGSSVLKVFSLTAAATGKNERALQQAGLVYGKDYRYTITYPNDHASYYPQAEPFALKVLFSLQDGKVLGAQAIGKKGVDKRIDVLASVLRLGGTVYDLEDLELAYAPPFSSAKDPVNMAGYYGDNILQGLTNPLLPAELVAEQERGALIIDVRPPEMFAAGHVEGAINIPAAKMREQLDKLDKKRPLVVICKIGMNGYFMERMLKQSGFEVRNMMGGFTYLQGILP
;
A
#
# COMPACT_ATOMS: atom_id res chain seq x y z
N MET A 1 -15.20 -13.99 -38.37
CA MET A 1 -14.93 -12.73 -37.67
C MET A 1 -14.96 -13.08 -36.19
N ALA A 2 -13.91 -12.80 -35.44
CA ALA A 2 -13.89 -13.14 -34.01
C ALA A 2 -14.75 -12.14 -33.23
N LYS A 3 -15.56 -12.62 -32.29
CA LYS A 3 -16.39 -11.79 -31.40
C LYS A 3 -15.92 -11.88 -29.95
N TYR A 4 -15.52 -10.75 -29.39
CA TYR A 4 -15.01 -10.65 -28.03
C TYR A 4 -15.94 -9.81 -27.16
N ILE A 5 -16.30 -10.34 -26.00
CA ILE A 5 -17.04 -9.58 -24.97
C ILE A 5 -16.11 -9.30 -23.80
N VAL A 6 -16.09 -8.05 -23.36
CA VAL A 6 -15.37 -7.59 -22.17
C VAL A 6 -16.37 -7.07 -21.15
N VAL A 7 -16.35 -7.62 -19.94
CA VAL A 7 -17.24 -7.26 -18.84
C VAL A 7 -16.50 -6.37 -17.85
N GLY A 8 -16.95 -5.13 -17.67
CA GLY A 8 -16.33 -4.10 -16.83
C GLY A 8 -15.49 -3.12 -17.65
N GLY A 9 -15.87 -1.84 -17.62
CA GLY A 9 -15.35 -0.77 -18.49
C GLY A 9 -14.21 0.06 -17.91
N VAL A 10 -13.57 -0.37 -16.83
CA VAL A 10 -12.54 0.43 -16.12
C VAL A 10 -11.14 -0.15 -16.35
N ALA A 11 -10.32 -0.37 -15.30
CA ALA A 11 -8.88 -0.59 -15.45
C ALA A 11 -8.51 -1.80 -16.33
N GLY A 12 -8.98 -3.00 -15.96
CA GLY A 12 -8.65 -4.22 -16.68
C GLY A 12 -9.34 -4.31 -18.04
N GLY A 13 -10.67 -4.15 -18.06
CA GLY A 13 -11.46 -4.32 -19.28
C GLY A 13 -11.22 -3.25 -20.35
N ALA A 14 -11.16 -1.95 -20.01
CA ALA A 14 -10.87 -0.92 -21.02
C ALA A 14 -9.47 -1.09 -21.61
N THR A 15 -8.48 -1.45 -20.78
CA THR A 15 -7.12 -1.75 -21.26
C THR A 15 -7.09 -2.93 -22.21
N ALA A 16 -7.83 -4.00 -21.90
CA ALA A 16 -7.93 -5.17 -22.74
C ALA A 16 -8.65 -4.87 -24.06
N ALA A 17 -9.80 -4.20 -24.03
CA ALA A 17 -10.57 -3.84 -25.22
C ALA A 17 -9.75 -2.96 -26.18
N ALA A 18 -9.07 -1.93 -25.66
CA ALA A 18 -8.18 -1.10 -26.46
C ALA A 18 -6.99 -1.89 -27.03
N ARG A 19 -6.46 -2.86 -26.26
CA ARG A 19 -5.37 -3.73 -26.74
C ARG A 19 -5.84 -4.70 -27.82
N LEU A 20 -7.01 -5.33 -27.66
CA LEU A 20 -7.60 -6.26 -28.63
C LEU A 20 -7.78 -5.57 -29.99
N ARG A 21 -8.32 -4.35 -30.02
CA ARG A 21 -8.43 -3.59 -31.28
C ARG A 21 -7.08 -3.40 -31.98
N ARG A 22 -6.02 -3.07 -31.22
CA ARG A 22 -4.67 -2.92 -31.79
C ARG A 22 -4.03 -4.24 -32.25
N LEU A 23 -4.65 -5.39 -31.94
CA LEU A 23 -4.19 -6.72 -32.34
C LEU A 23 -4.98 -7.27 -33.52
N ASP A 24 -6.26 -6.93 -33.64
CA ASP A 24 -7.14 -7.40 -34.69
C ASP A 24 -8.19 -6.34 -35.05
N GLU A 25 -8.05 -5.72 -36.23
CA GLU A 25 -9.03 -4.76 -36.75
C GLU A 25 -10.30 -5.42 -37.29
N GLY A 26 -10.25 -6.73 -37.58
CA GLY A 26 -11.41 -7.49 -38.03
C GLY A 26 -12.32 -7.92 -36.89
N ALA A 27 -11.86 -7.90 -35.64
CA ALA A 27 -12.63 -8.39 -34.50
C ALA A 27 -13.83 -7.48 -34.17
N GLU A 28 -14.95 -8.11 -33.83
CA GLU A 28 -16.07 -7.46 -33.16
C GLU A 28 -15.76 -7.45 -31.65
N ILE A 29 -15.71 -6.26 -31.04
CA ILE A 29 -15.36 -6.10 -29.62
C ILE A 29 -16.51 -5.35 -28.95
N ILE A 30 -17.14 -5.99 -27.96
CA ILE A 30 -18.21 -5.42 -27.15
C ILE A 30 -17.68 -5.21 -25.73
N LEU A 31 -17.78 -3.99 -25.20
CA LEU A 31 -17.43 -3.64 -23.83
C LEU A 31 -18.71 -3.33 -23.05
N VAL A 32 -19.04 -4.14 -22.06
CA VAL A 32 -20.26 -4.02 -21.26
C VAL A 32 -19.93 -3.44 -19.88
N GLU A 33 -20.55 -2.33 -19.52
CA GLU A 33 -20.39 -1.64 -18.24
C GLU A 33 -21.75 -1.30 -17.63
N ARG A 34 -21.96 -1.68 -16.36
CA ARG A 34 -23.23 -1.48 -15.67
C ARG A 34 -23.44 -0.02 -15.26
N GLY A 35 -22.37 0.72 -15.00
CA GLY A 35 -22.40 2.15 -14.70
C GLY A 35 -22.61 3.00 -15.96
N GLY A 36 -22.74 4.31 -15.76
CA GLY A 36 -22.82 5.29 -16.85
C GLY A 36 -21.47 5.65 -17.47
N ASP A 37 -20.37 5.42 -16.75
CA ASP A 37 -19.04 5.86 -17.12
C ASP A 37 -18.07 4.69 -17.33
N ILE A 38 -17.15 4.84 -18.28
CA ILE A 38 -16.03 3.92 -18.50
C ILE A 38 -14.71 4.64 -18.19
N SER A 39 -13.65 3.88 -17.90
CA SER A 39 -12.29 4.41 -17.74
C SER A 39 -12.20 5.63 -16.81
N PHE A 40 -13.04 5.71 -15.78
CA PHE A 40 -12.96 6.79 -14.81
C PHE A 40 -11.81 6.53 -13.83
N ALA A 41 -11.25 7.61 -13.28
CA ALA A 41 -10.12 7.56 -12.36
C ALA A 41 -10.60 7.20 -10.95
N ASN A 42 -10.78 5.91 -10.64
CA ASN A 42 -11.19 5.45 -9.29
C ASN A 42 -10.28 6.02 -8.18
N CYS A 43 -8.98 6.09 -8.45
CA CYS A 43 -7.98 6.63 -7.51
C CYS A 43 -8.10 8.15 -7.33
N GLY A 44 -8.82 8.85 -8.21
CA GLY A 44 -9.09 10.28 -8.09
C GLY A 44 -10.32 10.61 -7.24
N LEU A 45 -11.14 9.62 -6.87
CA LEU A 45 -12.41 9.86 -6.19
C LEU A 45 -12.27 10.58 -4.82
N PRO A 46 -11.35 10.17 -3.92
CA PRO A 46 -11.15 10.89 -2.66
C PRO A 46 -10.71 12.35 -2.88
N TYR A 47 -9.83 12.59 -3.86
CA TYR A 47 -9.33 13.92 -4.19
C TYR A 47 -10.38 14.82 -4.84
N TYR A 48 -11.37 14.25 -5.53
CA TYR A 48 -12.55 14.99 -5.99
C TYR A 48 -13.47 15.38 -4.82
N VAL A 49 -13.69 14.47 -3.88
CA VAL A 49 -14.44 14.75 -2.64
C VAL A 49 -13.76 15.87 -1.84
N GLY A 50 -12.43 15.82 -1.70
CA GLY A 50 -11.64 16.84 -1.01
C GLY A 50 -11.41 18.13 -1.79
N GLY A 51 -11.95 18.26 -3.00
CA GLY A 51 -11.85 19.48 -3.83
C GLY A 51 -10.49 19.72 -4.49
N VAL A 52 -9.51 18.83 -4.31
CA VAL A 52 -8.20 18.86 -4.99
C VAL A 52 -8.38 18.66 -6.50
N ILE A 53 -9.25 17.73 -6.88
CA ILE A 53 -9.77 17.64 -8.25
C ILE A 53 -11.08 18.44 -8.30
N PRO A 54 -11.11 19.60 -8.97
CA PRO A 54 -12.24 20.52 -8.83
C PRO A 54 -13.50 20.01 -9.55
N ARG A 55 -13.36 19.38 -10.72
CA ARG A 55 -14.49 19.00 -11.57
C ARG A 55 -14.64 17.49 -11.67
N GLN A 56 -15.88 17.02 -11.67
CA GLN A 56 -16.19 15.60 -11.85
C GLN A 56 -15.71 15.08 -13.22
N ASP A 57 -15.83 15.90 -14.27
CA ASP A 57 -15.41 15.54 -15.62
C ASP A 57 -13.91 15.25 -15.73
N ASP A 58 -13.08 15.79 -14.83
CA ASP A 58 -11.64 15.51 -14.80
C ASP A 58 -11.34 14.06 -14.32
N LEU A 59 -12.33 13.37 -13.73
CA LEU A 59 -12.26 11.95 -13.42
C LEU A 59 -12.53 11.07 -14.66
N LEU A 60 -13.16 11.61 -15.70
CA LEU A 60 -13.57 10.85 -16.89
C LEU A 60 -12.47 10.85 -17.94
N VAL A 61 -11.51 9.93 -17.81
CA VAL A 61 -10.35 9.83 -18.71
C VAL A 61 -10.77 9.53 -20.15
N MET A 62 -11.78 8.69 -20.33
CA MET A 62 -12.39 8.38 -21.62
C MET A 62 -13.91 8.42 -21.51
N THR A 63 -14.57 8.79 -22.62
CA THR A 63 -16.02 8.65 -22.76
C THR A 63 -16.36 7.51 -23.72
N PRO A 64 -17.56 6.91 -23.65
CA PRO A 64 -18.00 5.88 -24.60
C PRO A 64 -17.84 6.31 -26.06
N ALA A 65 -18.18 7.57 -26.38
CA ALA A 65 -18.06 8.12 -27.74
C ALA A 65 -16.60 8.22 -28.20
N LYS A 66 -15.69 8.74 -27.36
CA LYS A 66 -14.26 8.80 -27.67
C LYS A 66 -13.66 7.40 -27.82
N PHE A 67 -14.05 6.46 -26.97
CA PHE A 67 -13.55 5.09 -26.99
C PHE A 67 -14.01 4.34 -28.26
N ARG A 68 -15.29 4.49 -28.64
CA ARG A 68 -15.82 4.01 -29.93
C ARG A 68 -15.06 4.61 -31.12
N GLY A 69 -14.87 5.93 -31.14
CA GLY A 69 -14.20 6.62 -32.25
C GLY A 69 -12.73 6.25 -32.42
N LEU A 70 -12.01 5.99 -31.34
CA LEU A 70 -10.59 5.63 -31.39
C LEU A 70 -10.34 4.14 -31.62
N PHE A 71 -11.20 3.28 -31.08
CA PHE A 71 -10.94 1.83 -31.03
C PHE A 71 -12.01 0.98 -31.70
N HIS A 72 -13.02 1.56 -32.33
CA HIS A 72 -14.12 0.81 -32.97
C HIS A 72 -14.66 -0.33 -32.08
N VAL A 73 -14.84 -0.05 -30.79
CA VAL A 73 -15.37 -0.98 -29.79
C VAL A 73 -16.81 -0.60 -29.50
N ASP A 74 -17.75 -1.54 -29.58
CA ASP A 74 -19.13 -1.33 -29.16
C ASP A 74 -19.21 -1.24 -27.62
N VAL A 75 -19.22 -0.02 -27.10
CA VAL A 75 -19.34 0.24 -25.66
C VAL A 75 -20.81 0.28 -25.27
N ARG A 76 -21.25 -0.55 -24.32
CA ARG A 76 -22.62 -0.58 -23.78
C ARG A 76 -22.60 -0.23 -22.30
N VAL A 77 -22.89 1.03 -21.98
CA VAL A 77 -23.04 1.54 -20.62
C VAL A 77 -24.47 1.32 -20.11
N GLN A 78 -24.68 1.37 -18.80
CA GLN A 78 -25.97 1.02 -18.19
C GLN A 78 -26.43 -0.38 -18.61
N SER A 79 -25.48 -1.29 -18.82
CA SER A 79 -25.70 -2.66 -19.26
C SER A 79 -24.96 -3.61 -18.34
N GLU A 80 -25.67 -4.51 -17.68
CA GLU A 80 -25.08 -5.42 -16.69
C GLU A 80 -25.09 -6.86 -17.20
N VAL A 81 -23.95 -7.53 -17.14
CA VAL A 81 -23.90 -8.99 -17.31
C VAL A 81 -24.39 -9.64 -16.02
N ILE A 82 -25.56 -10.28 -16.10
CA ILE A 82 -26.22 -10.91 -14.95
C ILE A 82 -26.04 -12.43 -14.90
N LYS A 83 -25.61 -13.03 -16.01
CA LYS A 83 -25.34 -14.48 -16.10
C LYS A 83 -24.31 -14.77 -17.19
N VAL A 84 -23.47 -15.77 -16.95
CA VAL A 84 -22.56 -16.34 -17.94
C VAL A 84 -22.90 -17.81 -18.15
N ASP A 85 -23.15 -18.19 -19.40
CA ASP A 85 -23.37 -19.58 -19.81
C ASP A 85 -22.18 -20.02 -20.67
N THR A 86 -21.28 -20.78 -20.06
CA THR A 86 -20.03 -21.24 -20.69
C THR A 86 -20.25 -22.38 -21.68
N ALA A 87 -21.34 -23.15 -21.53
CA ALA A 87 -21.68 -24.24 -22.43
C ALA A 87 -22.21 -23.71 -23.77
N ALA A 88 -23.08 -22.70 -23.72
CA ALA A 88 -23.61 -22.03 -24.92
C ALA A 88 -22.73 -20.87 -25.42
N ARG A 89 -21.64 -20.53 -24.71
CA ARG A 89 -20.74 -19.39 -25.00
C ARG A 89 -21.49 -18.07 -25.17
N GLN A 90 -22.33 -17.77 -24.19
CA GLN A 90 -23.15 -16.55 -24.16
C GLN A 90 -23.13 -15.90 -22.78
N VAL A 91 -23.38 -14.60 -22.77
CA VAL A 91 -23.70 -13.84 -21.55
C VAL A 91 -25.13 -13.34 -21.65
N VAL A 92 -25.82 -13.21 -20.52
CA VAL A 92 -27.11 -12.51 -20.46
C VAL A 92 -26.85 -11.09 -19.99
N ILE A 93 -27.22 -10.12 -20.83
CA ILE A 93 -27.06 -8.69 -20.55
C ILE A 93 -28.43 -8.12 -20.21
N ARG A 94 -28.49 -7.36 -19.13
CA ARG A 94 -29.65 -6.56 -18.73
C ARG A 94 -29.40 -5.09 -19.05
N HIS A 95 -30.34 -4.46 -19.76
CA HIS A 95 -30.35 -3.01 -20.04
C HIS A 95 -31.74 -2.44 -19.78
N GLY A 96 -31.89 -1.65 -18.71
CA GLY A 96 -33.20 -1.25 -18.23
C GLY A 96 -34.01 -2.47 -17.78
N GLU A 97 -35.21 -2.65 -18.35
CA GLU A 97 -36.08 -3.80 -18.09
C GLU A 97 -35.84 -4.98 -19.06
N GLU A 98 -35.02 -4.79 -20.10
CA GLU A 98 -34.76 -5.80 -21.11
C GLU A 98 -33.58 -6.69 -20.72
N GLU A 99 -33.74 -7.99 -20.90
CA GLU A 99 -32.67 -8.99 -20.78
C GLU A 99 -32.52 -9.73 -22.10
N TYR A 100 -31.30 -9.82 -22.62
CA TYR A 100 -31.02 -10.48 -23.88
C TYR A 100 -29.69 -11.27 -23.84
N PRO A 101 -29.62 -12.40 -24.55
CA PRO A 101 -28.37 -13.15 -24.68
C PRO A 101 -27.44 -12.49 -25.72
N GLU A 102 -26.14 -12.55 -25.47
CA GLU A 102 -25.09 -12.10 -26.39
C GLU A 102 -23.98 -13.15 -26.46
N SER A 103 -23.70 -13.65 -27.66
CA SER A 103 -22.71 -14.72 -27.89
C SER A 103 -21.29 -14.19 -28.01
N TYR A 104 -20.30 -15.03 -27.68
CA TYR A 104 -18.89 -14.70 -27.80
C TYR A 104 -18.04 -15.86 -28.31
N ASP A 105 -16.94 -15.54 -28.99
CA ASP A 105 -15.83 -16.46 -29.24
C ASP A 105 -14.85 -16.46 -28.07
N ALA A 106 -14.64 -15.31 -27.43
CA ALA A 106 -13.91 -15.18 -26.17
C ALA A 106 -14.54 -14.14 -25.24
N LEU A 107 -14.48 -14.41 -23.94
CA LEU A 107 -15.02 -13.56 -22.88
C LEU A 107 -13.89 -13.11 -21.94
N LEU A 108 -13.85 -11.83 -21.60
CA LEU A 108 -12.99 -11.30 -20.57
C LEU A 108 -13.81 -10.73 -19.41
N LEU A 109 -13.60 -11.26 -18.22
CA LEU A 109 -14.23 -10.82 -16.98
C LEU A 109 -13.31 -9.86 -16.22
N SER A 110 -13.73 -8.61 -16.06
CA SER A 110 -13.07 -7.61 -15.22
C SER A 110 -14.08 -6.84 -14.34
N PRO A 111 -14.94 -7.55 -13.56
CA PRO A 111 -16.00 -6.89 -12.78
C PRO A 111 -15.48 -6.12 -11.56
N GLY A 112 -14.20 -6.31 -11.22
CA GLY A 112 -13.54 -5.67 -10.09
C GLY A 112 -14.02 -6.22 -8.74
N ALA A 113 -14.05 -5.35 -7.74
CA ALA A 113 -14.46 -5.70 -6.39
C ALA A 113 -15.51 -4.70 -5.86
N GLN A 114 -16.34 -5.15 -4.92
CA GLN A 114 -17.33 -4.33 -4.21
C GLN A 114 -16.87 -4.02 -2.78
N PRO A 115 -17.24 -2.86 -2.22
CA PRO A 115 -17.02 -2.56 -0.80
C PRO A 115 -17.64 -3.63 0.09
N LEU A 116 -16.93 -4.01 1.15
CA LEU A 116 -17.44 -4.94 2.13
C LEU A 116 -18.50 -4.24 3.01
N ARG A 117 -19.68 -4.86 3.13
CA ARG A 117 -20.75 -4.47 4.05
C ARG A 117 -21.05 -5.65 4.97
N PRO A 118 -20.33 -5.80 6.10
CA PRO A 118 -20.60 -6.85 7.07
C PRO A 118 -21.96 -6.59 7.74
N PRO A 119 -22.59 -7.62 8.33
CA PRO A 119 -23.91 -7.51 8.95
C PRO A 119 -23.83 -6.79 10.32
N ILE A 120 -23.38 -5.54 10.35
CA ILE A 120 -23.39 -4.69 11.54
C ILE A 120 -24.81 -4.13 11.71
N PRO A 121 -25.44 -4.26 12.89
CA PRO A 121 -26.76 -3.68 13.12
C PRO A 121 -26.80 -2.18 12.77
N GLY A 122 -27.84 -1.77 12.03
CA GLY A 122 -28.04 -0.37 11.61
C GLY A 122 -27.15 0.12 10.46
N ILE A 123 -26.36 -0.73 9.81
CA ILE A 123 -25.46 -0.32 8.70
C ILE A 123 -26.19 0.22 7.46
N ASP A 124 -27.45 -0.15 7.27
CA ASP A 124 -28.24 0.24 6.11
C ASP A 124 -28.95 1.56 6.37
N HIS A 125 -28.26 2.66 6.03
CA HIS A 125 -28.75 4.03 6.13
C HIS A 125 -28.13 4.87 5.00
N GLU A 126 -28.87 5.86 4.47
CA GLU A 126 -28.42 6.70 3.35
C GLU A 126 -27.17 7.54 3.66
N ARG A 127 -26.93 7.82 4.94
CA ARG A 127 -25.73 8.54 5.44
C ARG A 127 -24.57 7.61 5.81
N ILE A 128 -24.69 6.30 5.56
CA ILE A 128 -23.61 5.32 5.73
C ILE A 128 -23.17 4.86 4.33
N VAL A 129 -22.19 5.57 3.80
CA VAL A 129 -21.78 5.49 2.40
C VAL A 129 -20.46 4.75 2.23
N THR A 130 -20.19 4.31 1.01
CA THR A 130 -18.92 3.73 0.57
C THR A 130 -18.33 4.61 -0.54
N LEU A 131 -17.10 4.32 -0.98
CA LEU A 131 -16.49 5.03 -2.11
C LEU A 131 -15.87 4.03 -3.11
N ARG A 132 -16.57 3.77 -4.22
CA ARG A 132 -16.08 2.91 -5.32
C ARG A 132 -16.12 3.60 -6.68
N ASN A 133 -17.16 4.38 -6.95
CA ASN A 133 -17.44 4.92 -8.29
C ASN A 133 -17.75 6.44 -8.25
N VAL A 134 -17.98 7.02 -9.43
CA VAL A 134 -18.29 8.45 -9.58
C VAL A 134 -19.60 8.85 -8.84
N PRO A 135 -20.72 8.10 -8.96
CA PRO A 135 -21.91 8.34 -8.15
C PRO A 135 -21.64 8.37 -6.63
N ASP A 136 -20.89 7.41 -6.09
CA ASP A 136 -20.53 7.37 -4.67
C ASP A 136 -19.77 8.63 -4.25
N ALA A 137 -18.80 9.05 -5.07
CA ALA A 137 -18.00 10.25 -4.81
C ALA A 137 -18.84 11.53 -4.87
N ALA A 138 -19.83 11.60 -5.78
CA ALA A 138 -20.76 12.71 -5.84
C ALA A 138 -21.66 12.78 -4.58
N VAL A 139 -22.15 11.63 -4.10
CA VAL A 139 -22.90 11.55 -2.83
C VAL A 139 -22.03 12.00 -1.66
N LEU A 140 -20.81 11.49 -1.54
CA LEU A 140 -19.91 11.84 -0.44
C LEU A 140 -19.50 13.32 -0.48
N LYS A 141 -19.25 13.88 -1.68
CA LYS A 141 -18.97 15.31 -1.85
C LYS A 141 -20.16 16.18 -1.46
N LYS A 142 -21.39 15.76 -1.81
CA LYS A 142 -22.62 16.43 -1.39
C LYS A 142 -22.76 16.41 0.13
N LEU A 143 -22.58 15.25 0.77
CA LEU A 143 -22.61 15.14 2.23
C LEU A 143 -21.57 16.06 2.90
N ALA A 144 -20.33 16.09 2.40
CA ALA A 144 -19.30 16.99 2.91
C ALA A 144 -19.70 18.48 2.80
N GLY A 145 -20.41 18.86 1.73
CA GLY A 145 -20.92 20.22 1.53
C GLY A 145 -22.16 20.57 2.32
N ASP A 146 -23.04 19.60 2.59
CA ASP A 146 -24.27 19.78 3.38
C ASP A 146 -23.98 19.97 4.88
N TYR A 147 -22.85 19.45 5.36
CA TYR A 147 -22.41 19.54 6.76
C TYR A 147 -21.08 20.30 6.89
N PRO A 148 -21.03 21.61 6.58
CA PRO A 148 -19.82 22.40 6.80
C PRO A 148 -19.48 22.40 8.30
N GLN A 149 -18.24 22.06 8.65
CA GLN A 149 -17.81 21.87 10.05
C GLN A 149 -18.54 20.74 10.79
N GLY A 150 -19.19 19.82 10.06
CA GLY A 150 -19.83 18.63 10.61
C GLY A 150 -18.83 17.55 11.03
N ARG A 151 -19.36 16.42 11.48
CA ARG A 151 -18.61 15.27 11.98
C ARG A 151 -18.73 14.10 11.02
N ALA A 152 -17.60 13.57 10.59
CA ALA A 152 -17.55 12.37 9.77
C ALA A 152 -16.80 11.25 10.53
N VAL A 153 -17.37 10.05 10.52
CA VAL A 153 -16.67 8.85 10.98
C VAL A 153 -16.24 8.02 9.77
N VAL A 154 -14.94 7.74 9.67
CA VAL A 154 -14.39 6.83 8.66
C VAL A 154 -14.08 5.50 9.33
N VAL A 155 -14.65 4.41 8.82
CA VAL A 155 -14.45 3.06 9.37
C VAL A 155 -13.52 2.29 8.47
N GLY A 156 -12.34 1.90 8.98
CA GLY A 156 -11.26 1.24 8.28
C GLY A 156 -10.10 2.20 7.95
N GLY A 157 -8.90 1.82 8.34
CA GLY A 157 -7.61 2.50 8.17
C GLY A 157 -6.79 1.95 7.01
N GLY A 158 -7.42 1.35 6.00
CA GLY A 158 -6.78 1.04 4.72
C GLY A 158 -6.55 2.30 3.87
N PHE A 159 -6.01 2.14 2.66
CA PHE A 159 -5.70 3.28 1.78
C PHE A 159 -6.92 4.20 1.54
N ILE A 160 -8.06 3.62 1.16
CA ILE A 160 -9.29 4.38 0.90
C ILE A 160 -9.74 5.14 2.16
N GLY A 161 -9.63 4.53 3.34
CA GLY A 161 -10.03 5.16 4.59
C GLY A 161 -9.13 6.32 4.98
N VAL A 162 -7.82 6.16 4.84
CA VAL A 162 -6.85 7.24 5.08
C VAL A 162 -7.03 8.38 4.08
N GLU A 163 -7.19 8.09 2.79
CA GLU A 163 -7.44 9.12 1.77
C GLU A 163 -8.79 9.83 1.99
N ALA A 164 -9.85 9.10 2.37
CA ALA A 164 -11.13 9.70 2.72
C ALA A 164 -11.03 10.60 3.95
N ALA A 165 -10.32 10.16 5.00
CA ALA A 165 -10.12 10.95 6.20
C ALA A 165 -9.35 12.25 5.92
N GLU A 166 -8.25 12.18 5.15
CA GLU A 166 -7.49 13.36 4.72
C GLU A 166 -8.38 14.35 3.95
N ASN A 167 -9.12 13.87 2.95
CA ASN A 167 -9.89 14.73 2.07
C ASN A 167 -11.11 15.34 2.77
N LEU A 168 -11.75 14.62 3.71
CA LEU A 168 -12.83 15.16 4.53
C LEU A 168 -12.31 16.18 5.57
N GLN A 169 -11.16 15.91 6.19
CA GLN A 169 -10.52 16.85 7.11
C GLN A 169 -10.15 18.16 6.37
N ALA A 170 -9.64 18.06 5.14
CA ALA A 170 -9.33 19.21 4.29
C ALA A 170 -10.57 20.04 3.90
N GLN A 171 -11.77 19.44 3.90
CA GLN A 171 -13.05 20.15 3.72
C GLN A 171 -13.55 20.81 5.03
N GLY A 172 -12.78 20.72 6.12
CA GLY A 172 -13.09 21.34 7.40
C GLY A 172 -14.03 20.53 8.28
N LEU A 173 -14.25 19.24 8.00
CA LEU A 173 -15.00 18.37 8.89
C LEU A 173 -14.15 17.90 10.07
N ALA A 174 -14.80 17.66 11.20
CA ALA A 174 -14.21 16.94 12.33
C ALA A 174 -14.22 15.44 12.03
N VAL A 175 -13.06 14.89 11.66
CA VAL A 175 -12.96 13.48 11.24
C VAL A 175 -12.49 12.59 12.39
N THR A 176 -13.20 11.48 12.61
CA THR A 176 -12.73 10.36 13.43
C THR A 176 -12.52 9.13 12.57
N LEU A 177 -11.30 8.58 12.54
CA LEU A 177 -10.98 7.33 11.86
C LEU A 177 -10.95 6.19 12.89
N VAL A 178 -11.78 5.18 12.67
CA VAL A 178 -11.91 3.98 13.52
C VAL A 178 -11.31 2.78 12.79
N GLU A 179 -10.32 2.12 13.38
CA GLU A 179 -9.67 0.92 12.87
C GLU A 179 -9.67 -0.19 13.92
N ALA A 180 -10.02 -1.42 13.50
CA ALA A 180 -10.09 -2.58 14.38
C ALA A 180 -8.71 -3.19 14.65
N ALA A 181 -7.76 -3.01 13.74
CA ALA A 181 -6.38 -3.46 13.87
C ALA A 181 -5.56 -2.53 14.80
N PRO A 182 -4.38 -2.99 15.26
CA PRO A 182 -3.49 -2.20 16.09
C PRO A 182 -2.86 -0.97 15.40
N HIS A 183 -2.93 -0.89 14.07
CA HIS A 183 -2.39 0.24 13.31
C HIS A 183 -3.08 0.35 11.93
N ILE A 184 -2.98 1.52 11.31
CA ILE A 184 -3.46 1.75 9.93
C ILE A 184 -2.52 1.15 8.89
N LEU A 185 -2.97 1.06 7.64
CA LEU A 185 -2.14 0.71 6.48
C LEU A 185 -1.46 -0.67 6.64
N THR A 186 -2.25 -1.74 6.57
CA THR A 186 -1.79 -3.14 6.71
C THR A 186 -0.54 -3.53 5.88
N PRO A 187 -0.23 -2.94 4.71
CA PRO A 187 1.03 -3.20 4.01
C PRO A 187 2.30 -2.76 4.77
N PHE A 188 2.17 -1.87 5.76
CA PHE A 188 3.27 -1.36 6.57
C PHE A 188 3.38 -2.13 7.90
N ASP A 189 4.58 -2.20 8.43
CA ASP A 189 4.82 -2.64 9.81
C ASP A 189 4.43 -1.53 10.79
N THR A 190 4.16 -1.89 12.05
CA THR A 190 3.65 -0.97 13.08
C THR A 190 4.57 0.23 13.29
N ASP A 191 5.88 0.01 13.25
CA ASP A 191 6.90 1.04 13.37
C ASP A 191 6.83 2.10 12.27
N MET A 192 6.58 1.67 11.04
CA MET A 192 6.42 2.57 9.91
C MET A 192 5.04 3.23 9.92
N ALA A 193 3.96 2.47 10.19
CA ALA A 193 2.60 3.00 10.25
C ALA A 193 2.45 4.14 11.26
N ALA A 194 3.14 4.05 12.41
CA ALA A 194 3.15 5.10 13.44
C ALA A 194 3.52 6.50 12.89
N LEU A 195 4.37 6.60 11.86
CA LEU A 195 4.71 7.87 11.22
C LEU A 195 3.51 8.50 10.50
N ALA A 196 2.73 7.68 9.78
CA ALA A 196 1.51 8.13 9.11
C ALA A 196 0.41 8.45 10.13
N GLU A 197 0.31 7.69 11.21
CA GLU A 197 -0.64 7.97 12.28
C GLU A 197 -0.34 9.27 13.04
N ALA A 198 0.95 9.55 13.28
CA ALA A 198 1.37 10.82 13.85
C ALA A 198 0.97 11.99 12.95
N GLU A 199 1.16 11.87 11.63
CA GLU A 199 0.73 12.86 10.65
C GLU A 199 -0.79 13.08 10.66
N LEU A 200 -1.59 12.01 10.70
CA LEU A 200 -3.04 12.12 10.82
C LEU A 200 -3.46 12.90 12.07
N ARG A 201 -2.89 12.55 13.24
CA ARG A 201 -3.20 13.22 14.51
C ARG A 201 -2.76 14.69 14.49
N GLN A 202 -1.57 15.00 13.94
CA GLN A 202 -1.06 16.37 13.82
C GLN A 202 -1.94 17.25 12.92
N ASN A 203 -2.63 16.65 11.95
CA ASN A 203 -3.57 17.34 11.07
C ASN A 203 -5.04 17.30 11.58
N GLY A 204 -5.26 16.92 12.84
CA GLY A 204 -6.55 17.05 13.52
C GLY A 204 -7.50 15.86 13.37
N VAL A 205 -7.08 14.76 12.74
CA VAL A 205 -7.89 13.53 12.67
C VAL A 205 -7.83 12.79 14.01
N LYS A 206 -9.00 12.54 14.62
CA LYS A 206 -9.09 11.66 15.80
C LYS A 206 -8.91 10.21 15.35
N LEU A 207 -7.82 9.57 15.74
CA LEU A 207 -7.51 8.19 15.36
C LEU A 207 -7.78 7.22 16.51
N LEU A 208 -8.68 6.26 16.29
CA LEU A 208 -9.08 5.24 17.24
C LEU A 208 -8.71 3.84 16.70
N LEU A 209 -7.62 3.29 17.23
CA LEU A 209 -7.08 1.98 16.87
C LEU A 209 -7.57 0.91 17.84
N GLU A 210 -7.54 -0.35 17.42
CA GLU A 210 -8.07 -1.49 18.20
C GLU A 210 -9.55 -1.30 18.60
N GLN A 211 -10.30 -0.55 17.81
CA GLN A 211 -11.74 -0.30 18.00
C GLN A 211 -12.52 -0.78 16.78
N GLY A 212 -13.32 -1.84 16.96
CA GLY A 212 -14.28 -2.28 15.94
C GLY A 212 -15.66 -1.65 16.14
N VAL A 213 -16.31 -1.19 15.06
CA VAL A 213 -17.71 -0.74 15.13
C VAL A 213 -18.63 -1.92 15.41
N GLN A 214 -19.46 -1.79 16.44
CA GLN A 214 -20.38 -2.83 16.90
C GLN A 214 -21.80 -2.65 16.37
N GLU A 215 -22.25 -1.41 16.22
CA GLU A 215 -23.65 -1.05 15.91
C GLU A 215 -23.71 0.41 15.43
N PHE A 216 -24.66 0.70 14.54
CA PHE A 216 -25.05 2.04 14.16
C PHE A 216 -26.46 2.34 14.68
N LEU A 217 -26.64 3.46 15.38
CA LEU A 217 -27.93 3.94 15.88
C LEU A 217 -28.36 5.14 15.05
N HIS A 218 -29.61 5.16 14.57
CA HIS A 218 -30.15 6.28 13.80
C HIS A 218 -30.96 7.17 14.75
N HIS A 219 -30.55 8.43 14.89
CA HIS A 219 -31.20 9.39 15.77
C HIS A 219 -32.28 10.20 15.04
N GLU A 220 -33.27 10.73 15.78
CA GLU A 220 -34.37 11.52 15.20
C GLU A 220 -33.90 12.82 14.54
N ASP A 221 -32.77 13.38 14.99
CA ASP A 221 -32.13 14.55 14.37
C ASP A 221 -31.36 14.21 13.07
N GLY A 222 -31.37 12.93 12.66
CA GLY A 222 -30.70 12.39 11.48
C GLY A 222 -29.22 12.04 11.69
N THR A 223 -28.65 12.30 12.87
CA THR A 223 -27.27 11.90 13.16
C THR A 223 -27.16 10.38 13.36
N ILE A 224 -25.96 9.86 13.16
CA ILE A 224 -25.62 8.45 13.32
C ILE A 224 -24.78 8.28 14.59
N GLY A 225 -25.30 7.52 15.54
CA GLY A 225 -24.52 6.98 16.65
C GLY A 225 -23.66 5.81 16.16
N VAL A 226 -22.35 5.88 16.33
CA VAL A 226 -21.40 4.81 15.98
C VAL A 226 -20.89 4.20 17.28
N LYS A 227 -21.37 3.00 17.61
CA LYS A 227 -21.00 2.29 18.83
C LYS A 227 -19.67 1.58 18.64
N ILE A 228 -18.68 1.92 19.46
CA ILE A 228 -17.42 1.20 19.59
C ILE A 228 -17.26 0.71 21.04
N PRO A 229 -16.31 -0.20 21.36
CA PRO A 229 -16.20 -0.78 22.70
C PRO A 229 -16.11 0.23 23.85
N GLN A 230 -15.47 1.38 23.62
CA GLN A 230 -15.14 2.34 24.68
C GLN A 230 -16.08 3.55 24.74
N GLU A 231 -16.74 3.90 23.64
CA GLU A 231 -17.58 5.09 23.55
C GLU A 231 -18.65 4.97 22.44
N MET A 232 -19.65 5.86 22.50
CA MET A 232 -20.58 6.11 21.41
C MET A 232 -20.13 7.40 20.72
N LEU A 233 -19.72 7.31 19.45
CA LEU A 233 -19.44 8.47 18.64
C LEU A 233 -20.74 8.98 18.01
N THR A 234 -20.82 10.27 17.72
CA THR A 234 -21.94 10.84 16.94
C THR A 234 -21.39 11.47 15.67
N ALA A 235 -21.95 11.10 14.53
CA ALA A 235 -21.53 11.53 13.21
C ALA A 235 -22.72 12.04 12.40
N ASP A 236 -22.49 12.99 11.50
CA ASP A 236 -23.50 13.43 10.54
C ASP A 236 -23.58 12.45 9.35
N PHE A 237 -22.45 11.80 9.02
CA PHE A 237 -22.38 10.66 8.10
C PHE A 237 -21.17 9.77 8.38
N VAL A 238 -21.20 8.55 7.82
CA VAL A 238 -20.17 7.53 7.98
C VAL A 238 -19.65 7.10 6.61
N VAL A 239 -18.33 6.93 6.48
CA VAL A 239 -17.67 6.33 5.31
C VAL A 239 -17.15 4.94 5.67
N LEU A 240 -17.67 3.91 5.02
CA LEU A 240 -17.19 2.53 5.17
C LEU A 240 -16.05 2.25 4.17
N ALA A 241 -14.86 2.02 4.71
CA ALA A 241 -13.62 1.74 3.99
C ALA A 241 -12.89 0.48 4.55
N ILE A 242 -13.65 -0.53 4.92
CA ILE A 242 -13.19 -1.77 5.59
C ILE A 242 -12.75 -2.89 4.63
N GLY A 243 -12.34 -2.52 3.42
CA GLY A 243 -11.91 -3.45 2.38
C GLY A 243 -12.99 -3.82 1.36
N VAL A 244 -12.64 -4.74 0.46
CA VAL A 244 -13.44 -5.10 -0.71
C VAL A 244 -13.51 -6.63 -0.89
N ARG A 245 -14.51 -7.09 -1.62
CA ARG A 245 -14.68 -8.50 -2.06
C ARG A 245 -14.89 -8.57 -3.58
N PRO A 246 -14.45 -9.64 -4.27
CA PRO A 246 -14.71 -9.81 -5.70
C PRO A 246 -16.18 -9.66 -6.08
N ASP A 247 -16.43 -8.99 -7.19
CA ASP A 247 -17.78 -8.78 -7.73
C ASP A 247 -18.18 -9.94 -8.67
N THR A 248 -18.41 -11.12 -8.11
CA THR A 248 -18.47 -12.40 -8.85
C THR A 248 -19.75 -13.20 -8.64
N ALA A 249 -20.76 -12.65 -7.96
CA ALA A 249 -21.99 -13.36 -7.63
C ALA A 249 -22.74 -13.89 -8.87
N PHE A 250 -22.69 -13.17 -9.99
CA PHE A 250 -23.31 -13.57 -11.27
C PHE A 250 -22.67 -14.79 -11.95
N LEU A 251 -21.57 -15.32 -11.39
CA LEU A 251 -20.83 -16.48 -11.91
C LEU A 251 -21.16 -17.79 -11.20
N GLN A 252 -22.01 -17.79 -10.16
CA GLN A 252 -22.27 -18.99 -9.35
C GLN A 252 -22.69 -20.22 -10.18
N ASP A 253 -23.51 -20.02 -11.21
CA ASP A 253 -24.01 -21.09 -12.08
C ASP A 253 -23.27 -21.20 -13.42
N SER A 254 -22.14 -20.50 -13.59
CA SER A 254 -21.44 -20.45 -14.88
C SER A 254 -20.47 -21.63 -15.09
N GLY A 255 -20.21 -22.44 -14.06
CA GLY A 255 -19.19 -23.49 -14.07
C GLY A 255 -17.74 -22.98 -14.02
N ILE A 256 -17.54 -21.68 -13.78
CA ILE A 256 -16.20 -21.09 -13.59
C ILE A 256 -15.77 -21.34 -12.14
N GLU A 257 -14.55 -21.83 -11.95
CA GLU A 257 -14.03 -22.10 -10.61
C GLU A 257 -13.77 -20.80 -9.85
N LEU A 258 -14.36 -20.71 -8.66
CA LEU A 258 -14.16 -19.63 -7.70
C LEU A 258 -13.42 -20.16 -6.47
N GLY A 259 -12.50 -19.34 -5.92
CA GLY A 259 -11.89 -19.63 -4.63
C GLY A 259 -12.85 -19.39 -3.46
N GLU A 260 -12.45 -19.80 -2.25
CA GLU A 260 -13.29 -19.72 -1.04
C GLU A 260 -13.86 -18.32 -0.76
N ARG A 261 -13.11 -17.27 -1.12
CA ARG A 261 -13.52 -15.86 -0.96
C ARG A 261 -14.19 -15.27 -2.21
N GLY A 262 -14.65 -16.11 -3.13
CA GLY A 262 -15.34 -15.71 -4.36
C GLY A 262 -14.46 -15.16 -5.48
N HIS A 263 -13.13 -15.22 -5.37
CA HIS A 263 -12.24 -14.77 -6.45
C HIS A 263 -12.26 -15.75 -7.61
N ILE A 264 -12.24 -15.26 -8.85
CA ILE A 264 -12.10 -16.10 -10.05
C ILE A 264 -10.71 -16.71 -10.07
N LEU A 265 -10.61 -18.04 -10.13
CA LEU A 265 -9.33 -18.72 -10.25
C LEU A 265 -8.85 -18.62 -11.70
N VAL A 266 -7.61 -18.17 -11.88
CA VAL A 266 -6.98 -18.06 -13.19
C VAL A 266 -5.60 -18.70 -13.21
N ASP A 267 -5.19 -19.17 -14.38
CA ASP A 267 -3.83 -19.64 -14.63
C ASP A 267 -2.85 -18.47 -14.90
N GLU A 268 -1.59 -18.81 -15.21
CA GLU A 268 -0.56 -17.83 -15.54
C GLU A 268 -0.83 -17.05 -16.84
N TYR A 269 -1.80 -17.45 -17.66
CA TYR A 269 -2.24 -16.77 -18.89
C TYR A 269 -3.51 -15.95 -18.67
N MET A 270 -3.97 -15.82 -17.42
CA MET A 270 -5.22 -15.15 -17.03
C MET A 270 -6.48 -15.87 -17.55
N GLN A 271 -6.36 -17.15 -17.92
CA GLN A 271 -7.48 -17.97 -18.36
C GLN A 271 -8.16 -18.62 -17.15
N THR A 272 -9.49 -18.67 -17.15
CA THR A 272 -10.28 -19.35 -16.12
C THR A 272 -10.35 -20.86 -16.38
N SER A 273 -11.05 -21.61 -15.52
CA SER A 273 -11.36 -23.03 -15.77
C SER A 273 -12.22 -23.26 -17.02
N ALA A 274 -12.97 -22.25 -17.47
CA ALA A 274 -13.79 -22.32 -18.68
C ALA A 274 -12.97 -21.96 -19.94
N PRO A 275 -13.02 -22.77 -21.02
CA PRO A 275 -12.33 -22.46 -22.26
C PRO A 275 -12.77 -21.13 -22.87
N ALA A 276 -11.80 -20.37 -23.40
CA ALA A 276 -12.02 -19.06 -24.01
C ALA A 276 -12.59 -17.97 -23.07
N VAL A 277 -12.63 -18.23 -21.76
CA VAL A 277 -12.98 -17.24 -20.74
C VAL A 277 -11.74 -16.86 -19.95
N PHE A 278 -11.44 -15.57 -19.93
CA PHE A 278 -10.32 -14.94 -19.22
C PHE A 278 -10.87 -14.05 -18.11
N ALA A 279 -10.05 -13.80 -17.09
CA ALA A 279 -10.42 -12.85 -16.03
C ALA A 279 -9.22 -12.05 -15.55
N VAL A 280 -9.45 -10.79 -15.15
CA VAL A 280 -8.39 -9.87 -14.70
C VAL A 280 -8.89 -8.87 -13.65
N GLY A 281 -7.95 -8.23 -12.95
CA GLY A 281 -8.20 -7.18 -11.97
C GLY A 281 -8.56 -7.72 -10.59
N ASP A 282 -9.27 -6.90 -9.82
CA ASP A 282 -9.53 -7.16 -8.39
C ASP A 282 -10.39 -8.41 -8.13
N ALA A 283 -11.04 -8.94 -9.18
CA ALA A 283 -11.88 -10.13 -9.10
C ALA A 283 -11.10 -11.44 -9.12
N VAL A 284 -9.82 -11.44 -9.48
CA VAL A 284 -9.06 -12.68 -9.71
C VAL A 284 -8.13 -13.07 -8.57
N MET A 285 -7.92 -14.38 -8.44
CA MET A 285 -6.81 -14.93 -7.67
C MET A 285 -5.69 -15.30 -8.63
N THR A 286 -4.55 -14.63 -8.49
CA THR A 286 -3.31 -14.93 -9.23
C THR A 286 -2.29 -15.53 -8.27
N PHE A 287 -1.03 -15.12 -8.38
CA PHE A 287 0.04 -15.53 -7.49
C PHE A 287 0.97 -14.37 -7.16
N ASP A 288 1.59 -14.48 -5.99
CA ASP A 288 2.67 -13.62 -5.55
C ASP A 288 3.94 -13.94 -6.33
N GLY A 289 4.52 -12.95 -6.99
CA GLY A 289 5.66 -13.12 -7.89
C GLY A 289 6.96 -13.46 -7.17
N LEU A 290 7.02 -13.30 -5.83
CA LEU A 290 8.21 -13.59 -5.03
C LEU A 290 8.18 -15.01 -4.45
N THR A 291 6.98 -15.51 -4.13
CA THR A 291 6.79 -16.78 -3.41
C THR A 291 6.09 -17.85 -4.23
N GLY A 292 5.46 -17.50 -5.36
CA GLY A 292 4.65 -18.41 -6.17
C GLY A 292 3.32 -18.84 -5.54
N LYS A 293 3.02 -18.39 -4.31
CA LYS A 293 1.79 -18.71 -3.60
C LYS A 293 0.61 -17.93 -4.19
N LYS A 294 -0.60 -18.48 -4.07
CA LYS A 294 -1.83 -17.80 -4.50
C LYS A 294 -1.96 -16.44 -3.82
N ALA A 295 -2.37 -15.41 -4.58
CA ALA A 295 -2.53 -14.05 -4.08
C ALA A 295 -3.64 -13.30 -4.80
N ALA A 296 -4.32 -12.43 -4.07
CA ALA A 296 -5.23 -11.42 -4.61
C ALA A 296 -4.74 -10.04 -4.18
N LEU A 297 -4.74 -9.08 -5.10
CA LEU A 297 -4.22 -7.73 -4.87
C LEU A 297 -5.06 -6.72 -5.65
N PRO A 298 -6.02 -6.03 -4.98
CA PRO A 298 -6.92 -5.09 -5.64
C PRO A 298 -6.21 -3.75 -5.87
N LEU A 299 -5.40 -3.67 -6.93
CA LEU A 299 -4.65 -2.46 -7.31
C LEU A 299 -4.72 -2.23 -8.83
N ALA A 300 -4.82 -0.96 -9.22
CA ALA A 300 -4.99 -0.55 -10.61
C ALA A 300 -3.80 -0.95 -11.51
N GLY A 301 -2.56 -0.85 -11.03
CA GLY A 301 -1.36 -1.23 -11.78
C GLY A 301 -1.39 -2.70 -12.24
N PRO A 302 -1.54 -3.67 -11.33
CA PRO A 302 -1.82 -5.07 -11.66
C PRO A 302 -2.99 -5.24 -12.63
N ALA A 303 -4.15 -4.64 -12.38
CA ALA A 303 -5.34 -4.79 -13.24
C ALA A 303 -5.09 -4.37 -14.70
N ASN A 304 -4.44 -3.22 -14.91
CA ASN A 304 -4.07 -2.75 -16.26
C ASN A 304 -3.08 -3.71 -16.94
N ARG A 305 -2.04 -4.16 -16.23
CA ARG A 305 -1.05 -5.11 -16.79
C ARG A 305 -1.69 -6.45 -17.15
N GLN A 306 -2.58 -6.95 -16.30
CA GLN A 306 -3.33 -8.19 -16.53
C GLN A 306 -4.27 -8.03 -17.73
N GLY A 307 -5.04 -6.95 -17.83
CA GLY A 307 -5.93 -6.69 -18.97
C GLY A 307 -5.19 -6.66 -20.31
N ARG A 308 -4.03 -5.98 -20.35
CA ARG A 308 -3.17 -5.97 -21.55
C ARG A 308 -2.65 -7.38 -21.91
N LEU A 309 -2.30 -8.17 -20.90
CA LEU A 309 -1.78 -9.52 -21.08
C LEU A 309 -2.87 -10.51 -21.52
N ALA A 310 -4.06 -10.44 -20.92
CA ALA A 310 -5.21 -11.26 -21.30
C ALA A 310 -5.60 -10.98 -22.76
N ALA A 311 -5.60 -9.72 -23.19
CA ALA A 311 -5.82 -9.37 -24.60
C ALA A 311 -4.76 -9.99 -25.56
N ASP A 312 -3.48 -9.98 -25.17
CA ASP A 312 -2.43 -10.67 -25.93
C ASP A 312 -2.72 -12.20 -26.01
N ASN A 313 -3.27 -12.80 -24.94
CA ASN A 313 -3.56 -14.24 -24.87
C ASN A 313 -4.83 -14.65 -25.61
N ILE A 314 -5.88 -13.83 -25.56
CA ILE A 314 -7.08 -13.98 -26.40
C ILE A 314 -6.69 -13.97 -27.89
N ALA A 315 -5.73 -13.11 -28.27
CA ALA A 315 -5.17 -13.06 -29.62
C ALA A 315 -4.10 -14.14 -29.91
N GLY A 316 -3.93 -15.14 -29.04
CA GLY A 316 -3.08 -16.31 -29.28
C GLY A 316 -1.59 -16.17 -28.94
N LYS A 317 -1.14 -15.10 -28.26
CA LYS A 317 0.30 -14.86 -28.00
C LYS A 317 0.91 -15.64 -26.83
N LYS A 318 0.11 -16.29 -25.99
CA LYS A 318 0.54 -17.14 -24.85
C LYS A 318 1.64 -16.51 -23.96
N ARG A 319 1.39 -15.31 -23.43
CA ARG A 319 2.26 -14.59 -22.48
C ARG A 319 1.87 -14.91 -21.04
N LYS A 320 2.87 -15.24 -20.23
CA LYS A 320 2.72 -15.52 -18.80
C LYS A 320 2.71 -14.23 -17.98
N TYR A 321 1.75 -14.11 -17.07
CA TYR A 321 1.78 -13.14 -15.98
C TYR A 321 2.87 -13.54 -15.01
N ALA A 322 3.59 -12.57 -14.46
CA ALA A 322 4.73 -12.86 -13.58
C ALA A 322 4.40 -12.74 -12.09
N GLY A 323 3.12 -12.62 -11.77
CA GLY A 323 2.65 -12.40 -10.41
C GLY A 323 2.73 -10.94 -9.96
N VAL A 324 2.26 -10.72 -8.74
CA VAL A 324 2.26 -9.40 -8.08
C VAL A 324 3.45 -9.27 -7.12
N VAL A 325 3.98 -8.04 -7.01
CA VAL A 325 5.02 -7.70 -6.00
C VAL A 325 4.44 -6.88 -4.84
N GLY A 326 3.21 -6.38 -4.96
CA GLY A 326 2.55 -5.67 -3.87
C GLY A 326 2.93 -4.18 -3.73
N SER A 327 3.53 -3.58 -4.75
CA SER A 327 3.92 -2.16 -4.71
C SER A 327 2.70 -1.25 -4.60
N SER A 328 2.75 -0.32 -3.65
CA SER A 328 1.68 0.61 -3.31
C SER A 328 2.23 1.93 -2.77
N VAL A 329 1.47 3.00 -2.95
CA VAL A 329 1.79 4.34 -2.47
C VAL A 329 0.51 5.10 -2.18
N LEU A 330 0.51 5.92 -1.13
CA LEU A 330 -0.55 6.88 -0.82
C LEU A 330 0.03 8.18 -0.27
N LYS A 331 -0.77 9.24 -0.37
CA LYS A 331 -0.55 10.51 0.33
C LYS A 331 -1.22 10.43 1.72
N VAL A 332 -0.52 10.96 2.72
CA VAL A 332 -1.01 11.17 4.08
C VAL A 332 -0.62 12.60 4.47
N PHE A 333 -1.52 13.54 4.25
CA PHE A 333 -1.31 14.99 4.37
C PHE A 333 -0.01 15.45 3.68
N SER A 334 1.04 15.76 4.44
CA SER A 334 2.32 16.22 3.88
C SER A 334 3.28 15.07 3.54
N LEU A 335 2.97 13.84 3.98
CA LEU A 335 3.79 12.65 3.79
C LEU A 335 3.33 11.85 2.56
N THR A 336 4.31 11.25 1.92
CA THR A 336 4.11 10.10 1.04
C THR A 336 4.46 8.85 1.82
N ALA A 337 3.60 7.84 1.79
CA ALA A 337 3.86 6.52 2.34
C ALA A 337 3.83 5.49 1.20
N ALA A 338 4.87 4.69 1.06
CA ALA A 338 4.96 3.67 0.01
C ALA A 338 5.57 2.37 0.52
N ALA A 339 5.13 1.25 -0.04
CA ALA A 339 5.58 -0.09 0.34
C ALA A 339 5.61 -1.04 -0.86
N THR A 340 6.47 -2.05 -0.81
CA THR A 340 6.56 -3.11 -1.82
C THR A 340 7.10 -4.41 -1.21
N GLY A 341 6.73 -5.57 -1.77
CA GLY A 341 7.14 -6.88 -1.26
C GLY A 341 6.43 -7.26 0.05
N LYS A 342 7.16 -7.91 0.96
CA LYS A 342 6.63 -8.42 2.24
C LYS A 342 7.00 -7.51 3.42
N ASN A 343 6.06 -7.34 4.33
CA ASN A 343 6.32 -6.78 5.65
C ASN A 343 6.66 -7.90 6.65
N GLU A 344 7.08 -7.55 7.87
CA GLU A 344 7.51 -8.54 8.87
C GLU A 344 6.40 -9.51 9.23
N ARG A 345 5.16 -9.02 9.41
CA ARG A 345 4.01 -9.90 9.72
C ARG A 345 3.80 -10.97 8.65
N ALA A 346 3.89 -10.60 7.37
CA ALA A 346 3.73 -11.56 6.27
C ALA A 346 4.86 -12.60 6.24
N LEU A 347 6.09 -12.21 6.58
CA LEU A 347 7.21 -13.14 6.69
C LEU A 347 7.02 -14.10 7.88
N GLN A 348 6.63 -13.58 9.04
CA GLN A 348 6.36 -14.37 10.25
C GLN A 348 5.21 -15.36 10.06
N GLN A 349 4.11 -14.94 9.42
CA GLN A 349 3.00 -15.81 9.03
C GLN A 349 3.43 -16.90 8.04
N ALA A 350 4.47 -16.66 7.24
CA ALA A 350 5.07 -17.66 6.36
C ALA A 350 6.06 -18.59 7.09
N GLY A 351 6.27 -18.42 8.40
CA GLY A 351 7.14 -19.24 9.24
C GLY A 351 8.59 -18.76 9.32
N LEU A 352 8.91 -17.58 8.79
CA LEU A 352 10.25 -17.00 8.85
C LEU A 352 10.45 -16.27 10.19
N VAL A 353 11.60 -16.48 10.82
CA VAL A 353 11.93 -15.95 12.14
C VAL A 353 12.93 -14.80 12.02
N TYR A 354 12.60 -13.66 12.64
CA TYR A 354 13.48 -12.50 12.69
C TYR A 354 14.82 -12.87 13.35
N GLY A 355 15.92 -12.52 12.69
CA GLY A 355 17.27 -12.79 13.15
C GLY A 355 17.81 -14.19 12.90
N LYS A 356 16.97 -15.09 12.37
CA LYS A 356 17.39 -16.40 11.88
C LYS A 356 17.27 -16.48 10.37
N ASP A 357 16.10 -16.15 9.84
CA ASP A 357 15.80 -16.28 8.41
C ASP A 357 15.85 -14.94 7.68
N TYR A 358 15.51 -13.83 8.37
CA TYR A 358 15.57 -12.49 7.80
C TYR A 358 16.00 -11.44 8.83
N ARG A 359 16.47 -10.30 8.33
CA ARG A 359 16.69 -9.05 9.08
C ARG A 359 16.08 -7.88 8.30
N TYR A 360 16.12 -6.71 8.89
CA TYR A 360 15.83 -5.48 8.18
C TYR A 360 16.82 -4.37 8.56
N THR A 361 16.95 -3.37 7.69
CA THR A 361 17.57 -2.08 7.99
C THR A 361 16.49 -1.02 8.14
N ILE A 362 16.69 -0.04 9.01
CA ILE A 362 15.92 1.21 9.05
C ILE A 362 16.90 2.37 9.02
N THR A 363 16.71 3.25 8.04
CA THR A 363 17.57 4.42 7.80
C THR A 363 16.73 5.69 7.67
N TYR A 364 17.35 6.84 7.98
CA TYR A 364 16.72 8.17 7.85
C TYR A 364 17.55 9.09 6.96
N PRO A 365 17.73 8.77 5.67
CA PRO A 365 18.46 9.62 4.76
C PRO A 365 17.61 10.81 4.33
N ASN A 366 18.25 11.80 3.70
CA ASN A 366 17.55 12.85 2.97
C ASN A 366 17.18 12.39 1.56
N ASP A 367 16.12 12.97 1.00
CA ASP A 367 15.69 12.72 -0.38
C ASP A 367 16.76 13.08 -1.41
N HIS A 368 17.57 14.10 -1.13
CA HIS A 368 18.72 14.54 -1.93
C HIS A 368 19.87 15.11 -1.07
N ALA A 369 20.92 15.62 -1.71
CA ALA A 369 22.15 16.07 -1.05
C ALA A 369 21.88 17.14 0.02
N SER A 370 22.40 16.95 1.24
CA SER A 370 22.11 17.80 2.40
C SER A 370 22.58 19.25 2.29
N TYR A 371 23.56 19.54 1.43
CA TYR A 371 24.05 20.90 1.17
C TYR A 371 23.19 21.65 0.15
N TYR A 372 22.27 20.96 -0.54
CA TYR A 372 21.32 21.59 -1.43
C TYR A 372 20.05 21.98 -0.65
N PRO A 373 19.40 23.12 -0.96
CA PRO A 373 18.25 23.61 -0.18
C PRO A 373 17.06 22.65 -0.15
N GLN A 374 16.35 22.62 0.98
CA GLN A 374 15.07 21.91 1.18
C GLN A 374 15.15 20.38 1.04
N ALA A 375 16.31 19.81 1.39
CA ALA A 375 16.47 18.38 1.63
C ALA A 375 15.57 17.95 2.80
N GLU A 376 14.71 16.96 2.56
CA GLU A 376 13.76 16.43 3.54
C GLU A 376 14.17 15.00 3.91
N PRO A 377 14.21 14.65 5.20
CA PRO A 377 14.45 13.28 5.63
C PRO A 377 13.22 12.42 5.39
N PHE A 378 13.45 11.12 5.22
CA PHE A 378 12.39 10.11 5.20
C PHE A 378 12.88 8.83 5.86
N ALA A 379 11.96 8.04 6.42
CA ALA A 379 12.26 6.71 6.93
C ALA A 379 12.28 5.71 5.76
N LEU A 380 13.29 4.85 5.70
CA LEU A 380 13.38 3.74 4.74
C LEU A 380 13.72 2.45 5.50
N LYS A 381 12.79 1.49 5.43
CA LYS A 381 12.92 0.13 5.97
C LYS A 381 13.09 -0.86 4.81
N VAL A 382 14.12 -1.71 4.86
CA VAL A 382 14.36 -2.77 3.86
C VAL A 382 14.54 -4.09 4.56
N LEU A 383 13.70 -5.07 4.23
CA LEU A 383 13.73 -6.43 4.75
C LEU A 383 14.51 -7.33 3.78
N PHE A 384 15.38 -8.19 4.31
CA PHE A 384 16.21 -9.07 3.50
C PHE A 384 16.51 -10.41 4.18
N SER A 385 16.74 -11.43 3.35
CA SER A 385 17.08 -12.80 3.75
C SER A 385 18.49 -12.87 4.34
N LEU A 386 18.65 -13.58 5.46
CA LEU A 386 19.96 -13.86 6.04
C LEU A 386 20.72 -14.97 5.31
N GLN A 387 20.03 -15.79 4.51
CA GLN A 387 20.64 -16.91 3.80
C GLN A 387 21.45 -16.46 2.58
N ASP A 388 20.88 -15.54 1.80
CA ASP A 388 21.37 -15.18 0.47
C ASP A 388 21.32 -13.66 0.19
N GLY A 389 20.90 -12.86 1.17
CA GLY A 389 20.80 -11.41 1.02
C GLY A 389 19.64 -10.95 0.14
N LYS A 390 18.74 -11.84 -0.32
CA LYS A 390 17.59 -11.44 -1.14
C LYS A 390 16.75 -10.37 -0.46
N VAL A 391 16.38 -9.33 -1.21
CA VAL A 391 15.41 -8.35 -0.74
C VAL A 391 14.04 -9.03 -0.66
N LEU A 392 13.35 -8.84 0.46
CA LEU A 392 12.05 -9.46 0.75
C LEU A 392 10.91 -8.44 0.72
N GLY A 393 11.21 -7.19 1.09
CA GLY A 393 10.27 -6.08 1.02
C GLY A 393 10.90 -4.76 1.45
N ALA A 394 10.19 -3.68 1.21
CA ALA A 394 10.61 -2.34 1.60
C ALA A 394 9.42 -1.44 1.91
N GLN A 395 9.62 -0.50 2.81
CA GLN A 395 8.64 0.51 3.23
C GLN A 395 9.36 1.85 3.38
N ALA A 396 8.73 2.93 2.94
CA ALA A 396 9.28 4.27 3.09
C ALA A 396 8.19 5.29 3.37
N ILE A 397 8.45 6.22 4.30
CA ILE A 397 7.53 7.30 4.68
C ILE A 397 8.31 8.60 4.90
N GLY A 398 7.86 9.68 4.26
CA GLY A 398 8.46 11.00 4.36
C GLY A 398 7.87 11.96 3.32
N LYS A 399 8.31 13.23 3.34
CA LYS A 399 7.71 14.27 2.49
C LYS A 399 8.14 14.21 1.02
N LYS A 400 9.37 13.75 0.74
CA LYS A 400 9.96 13.78 -0.61
C LYS A 400 10.75 12.51 -0.90
N GLY A 401 10.81 12.15 -2.18
CA GLY A 401 11.68 11.10 -2.72
C GLY A 401 11.33 9.66 -2.33
N VAL A 402 10.19 9.44 -1.67
CA VAL A 402 9.71 8.12 -1.18
C VAL A 402 9.31 7.20 -2.33
N ASP A 403 8.47 7.68 -3.23
CA ASP A 403 7.99 7.00 -4.43
C ASP A 403 9.16 6.47 -5.28
N LYS A 404 10.14 7.33 -5.57
CA LYS A 404 11.36 6.97 -6.32
C LYS A 404 12.08 5.78 -5.70
N ARG A 405 12.25 5.75 -4.38
CA ARG A 405 12.99 4.67 -3.70
C ARG A 405 12.21 3.36 -3.70
N ILE A 406 10.89 3.42 -3.52
CA ILE A 406 10.06 2.23 -3.59
C ILE A 406 9.99 1.67 -5.01
N ASP A 407 9.98 2.50 -6.06
CA ASP A 407 10.01 2.04 -7.45
C ASP A 407 11.33 1.29 -7.78
N VAL A 408 12.46 1.82 -7.31
CA VAL A 408 13.77 1.16 -7.45
C VAL A 408 13.77 -0.19 -6.73
N LEU A 409 13.33 -0.23 -5.46
CA LEU A 409 13.28 -1.47 -4.67
C LEU A 409 12.29 -2.48 -5.23
N ALA A 410 11.16 -2.04 -5.76
CA ALA A 410 10.18 -2.89 -6.44
C ALA A 410 10.78 -3.54 -7.69
N SER A 411 11.62 -2.82 -8.43
CA SER A 411 12.32 -3.32 -9.60
C SER A 411 13.35 -4.40 -9.22
N VAL A 412 14.13 -4.17 -8.16
CA VAL A 412 15.09 -5.17 -7.63
C VAL A 412 14.36 -6.42 -7.12
N LEU A 413 13.30 -6.25 -6.34
CA LEU A 413 12.44 -7.34 -5.86
C LEU A 413 11.89 -8.17 -7.02
N ARG A 414 11.39 -7.50 -8.06
CA ARG A 414 10.80 -8.16 -9.24
C ARG A 414 11.80 -9.05 -9.96
N LEU A 415 13.08 -8.67 -9.95
CA LEU A 415 14.18 -9.41 -10.55
C LEU A 415 14.84 -10.42 -9.60
N GLY A 416 14.35 -10.53 -8.36
CA GLY A 416 14.90 -11.43 -7.35
C GLY A 416 16.27 -10.99 -6.80
N GLY A 417 16.56 -9.69 -6.84
CA GLY A 417 17.84 -9.13 -6.41
C GLY A 417 18.04 -9.13 -4.89
N THR A 418 19.26 -8.81 -4.51
CA THR A 418 19.83 -8.92 -3.17
C THR A 418 20.29 -7.56 -2.66
N VAL A 419 20.70 -7.49 -1.39
CA VAL A 419 21.32 -6.29 -0.81
C VAL A 419 22.60 -5.89 -1.55
N TYR A 420 23.33 -6.84 -2.13
CA TYR A 420 24.53 -6.56 -2.93
C TYR A 420 24.19 -5.86 -4.25
N ASP A 421 23.08 -6.26 -4.89
CA ASP A 421 22.59 -5.56 -6.07
C ASP A 421 22.22 -4.11 -5.74
N LEU A 422 21.70 -3.83 -4.54
CA LEU A 422 21.39 -2.46 -4.10
C LEU A 422 22.65 -1.59 -4.00
N GLU A 423 23.79 -2.16 -3.63
CA GLU A 423 25.07 -1.44 -3.53
C GLU A 423 25.58 -0.98 -4.88
N ASP A 424 25.45 -1.86 -5.89
CA ASP A 424 25.98 -1.67 -7.23
C ASP A 424 25.06 -0.84 -8.14
N LEU A 425 23.85 -0.48 -7.68
CA LEU A 425 22.93 0.37 -8.46
C LEU A 425 23.55 1.74 -8.78
N GLU A 426 23.82 1.98 -10.07
CA GLU A 426 24.19 3.29 -10.60
C GLU A 426 22.93 4.13 -10.85
N LEU A 427 22.54 4.94 -9.86
CA LEU A 427 21.35 5.79 -9.93
C LEU A 427 21.70 7.23 -10.33
N ALA A 428 20.77 7.90 -10.99
CA ALA A 428 20.95 9.28 -11.43
C ALA A 428 21.22 10.23 -10.25
N TYR A 429 22.34 10.94 -10.30
CA TYR A 429 22.78 11.87 -9.26
C TYR A 429 23.08 13.26 -9.81
N ALA A 430 22.39 14.24 -9.25
CA ALA A 430 22.85 15.61 -9.07
C ALA A 430 22.26 16.14 -7.75
N PRO A 431 22.82 17.23 -7.16
CA PRO A 431 22.43 17.70 -5.83
C PRO A 431 20.93 17.90 -5.59
N PRO A 432 20.11 18.37 -6.56
CA PRO A 432 18.66 18.54 -6.35
C PRO A 432 17.85 17.23 -6.31
N PHE A 433 18.44 16.09 -6.69
CA PHE A 433 17.67 14.87 -6.96
C PHE A 433 18.09 13.67 -6.12
N SER A 434 19.38 13.58 -5.74
CA SER A 434 19.89 12.49 -4.92
C SER A 434 21.19 12.89 -4.19
N SER A 435 21.87 11.91 -3.62
CA SER A 435 23.23 11.99 -3.10
C SER A 435 24.15 11.08 -3.91
N ALA A 436 25.47 11.27 -3.81
CA ALA A 436 26.46 10.43 -4.51
C ALA A 436 26.31 8.93 -4.19
N LYS A 437 25.75 8.61 -3.03
CA LYS A 437 25.22 7.30 -2.66
C LYS A 437 23.74 7.49 -2.37
N ASP A 438 22.88 6.89 -3.19
CA ASP A 438 21.44 6.99 -2.97
C ASP A 438 21.06 6.29 -1.66
N PRO A 439 19.99 6.73 -0.98
CA PRO A 439 19.31 5.95 0.06
C PRO A 439 19.21 4.44 -0.20
N VAL A 440 18.97 4.00 -1.44
CA VAL A 440 18.96 2.57 -1.79
C VAL A 440 20.33 1.92 -1.66
N ASN A 441 21.40 2.57 -2.15
CA ASN A 441 22.77 2.07 -1.98
C ASN A 441 23.13 1.99 -0.49
N MET A 442 22.74 3.00 0.29
CA MET A 442 22.98 3.03 1.73
C MET A 442 22.26 1.89 2.46
N ALA A 443 21.05 1.51 2.04
CA ALA A 443 20.35 0.35 2.56
C ALA A 443 21.05 -0.96 2.20
N GLY A 444 21.60 -1.07 0.98
CA GLY A 444 22.46 -2.16 0.52
C GLY A 444 23.67 -2.36 1.43
N TYR A 445 24.50 -1.31 1.56
CA TYR A 445 25.70 -1.34 2.42
C TYR A 445 25.37 -1.73 3.85
N TYR A 446 24.25 -1.24 4.40
CA TYR A 446 23.88 -1.60 5.77
C TYR A 446 23.42 -3.06 5.86
N GLY A 447 22.69 -3.57 4.87
CA GLY A 447 22.34 -4.98 4.77
C GLY A 447 23.57 -5.90 4.71
N ASP A 448 24.52 -5.60 3.83
CA ASP A 448 25.79 -6.34 3.72
C ASP A 448 26.60 -6.31 5.02
N ASN A 449 26.72 -5.14 5.66
CA ASN A 449 27.39 -5.03 6.95
C ASN A 449 26.78 -5.96 8.03
N ILE A 450 25.46 -6.20 7.98
CA ILE A 450 24.79 -7.17 8.87
C ILE A 450 25.15 -8.61 8.45
N LEU A 451 25.10 -8.93 7.15
CA LEU A 451 25.42 -10.27 6.64
C LEU A 451 26.87 -10.68 6.91
N GLN A 452 27.82 -9.75 6.82
CA GLN A 452 29.23 -9.97 7.14
C GLN A 452 29.52 -9.96 8.65
N GLY A 453 28.53 -9.69 9.51
CA GLY A 453 28.71 -9.60 10.96
C GLY A 453 29.52 -8.38 11.41
N LEU A 454 29.72 -7.38 10.54
CA LEU A 454 30.42 -6.14 10.88
C LEU A 454 29.62 -5.32 11.89
N THR A 455 28.29 -5.38 11.81
CA THR A 455 27.34 -4.80 12.77
C THR A 455 26.30 -5.83 13.18
N ASN A 456 25.86 -5.77 14.44
CA ASN A 456 24.69 -6.52 14.93
C ASN A 456 23.79 -5.52 15.67
N PRO A 457 22.99 -4.74 14.93
CA PRO A 457 22.29 -3.61 15.50
C PRO A 457 21.30 -4.04 16.58
N LEU A 458 21.12 -3.17 17.57
CA LEU A 458 20.15 -3.29 18.64
C LEU A 458 18.83 -2.66 18.18
N LEU A 459 17.73 -3.38 18.30
CA LEU A 459 16.40 -2.82 18.12
C LEU A 459 15.94 -2.06 19.36
N PRO A 460 15.06 -1.05 19.21
CA PRO A 460 14.44 -0.35 20.34
C PRO A 460 13.88 -1.28 21.42
N ALA A 461 13.17 -2.35 21.00
CA ALA A 461 12.56 -3.32 21.91
C ALA A 461 13.57 -4.15 22.73
N GLU A 462 14.84 -4.20 22.32
CA GLU A 462 15.90 -4.93 23.03
C GLU A 462 16.65 -4.05 24.04
N LEU A 463 16.43 -2.73 24.04
CA LEU A 463 17.22 -1.77 24.82
C LEU A 463 17.16 -2.05 26.33
N VAL A 464 15.96 -2.27 26.86
CA VAL A 464 15.75 -2.51 28.29
C VAL A 464 16.48 -3.78 28.74
N ALA A 465 16.37 -4.86 27.96
CA ALA A 465 17.03 -6.13 28.27
C ALA A 465 18.57 -6.00 28.26
N GLU A 466 19.14 -5.20 27.36
CA GLU A 466 20.59 -4.93 27.36
C GLU A 466 21.01 -4.08 28.57
N GLN A 467 20.20 -3.10 28.99
CA GLN A 467 20.47 -2.32 30.21
C GLN A 467 20.44 -3.22 31.45
N GLU A 468 19.47 -4.12 31.56
CA GLU A 468 19.38 -5.11 32.65
C GLU A 468 20.57 -6.08 32.65
N ARG A 469 21.13 -6.38 31.48
CA ARG A 469 22.38 -7.14 31.33
C ARG A 469 23.64 -6.37 31.76
N GLY A 470 23.47 -5.12 32.19
CA GLY A 470 24.54 -4.24 32.65
C GLY A 470 25.20 -3.43 31.54
N ALA A 471 24.59 -3.30 30.35
CA ALA A 471 25.18 -2.50 29.29
C ALA A 471 25.34 -1.02 29.68
N LEU A 472 26.42 -0.40 29.22
CA LEU A 472 26.60 1.05 29.30
C LEU A 472 26.06 1.68 28.01
N ILE A 473 25.04 2.53 28.15
CA ILE A 473 24.49 3.28 27.02
C ILE A 473 25.33 4.53 26.81
N ILE A 474 25.89 4.68 25.62
CA ILE A 474 26.75 5.81 25.23
C ILE A 474 26.07 6.55 24.09
N ASP A 475 25.59 7.75 24.39
CA ASP A 475 25.07 8.66 23.39
C ASP A 475 26.21 9.46 22.77
N VAL A 476 26.40 9.29 21.47
CA VAL A 476 27.50 9.91 20.70
C VAL A 476 27.07 11.16 19.94
N ARG A 477 25.84 11.67 20.20
CA ARG A 477 25.36 12.95 19.67
C ARG A 477 26.07 14.13 20.34
N PRO A 478 26.02 15.32 19.73
CA PRO A 478 26.44 16.55 20.39
C PRO A 478 25.72 16.78 21.75
N PRO A 479 26.38 17.40 22.74
CA PRO A 479 25.82 17.59 24.08
C PRO A 479 24.46 18.30 24.10
N GLU A 480 24.24 19.24 23.19
CA GLU A 480 22.97 19.97 23.05
C GLU A 480 21.80 19.06 22.66
N MET A 481 22.05 18.07 21.79
CA MET A 481 21.04 17.08 21.41
C MET A 481 20.76 16.09 22.53
N PHE A 482 21.79 15.73 23.29
CA PHE A 482 21.65 14.87 24.47
C PHE A 482 20.82 15.58 25.55
N ALA A 483 21.09 16.85 25.80
CA ALA A 483 20.34 17.66 26.76
C ALA A 483 18.86 17.84 26.39
N ALA A 484 18.53 17.89 25.08
CA ALA A 484 17.15 17.99 24.60
C ALA A 484 16.32 16.70 24.80
N GLY A 485 16.97 15.57 25.07
CA GLY A 485 16.34 14.29 25.34
C GLY A 485 17.28 13.13 25.04
N HIS A 486 17.36 12.16 25.94
CA HIS A 486 18.24 11.00 25.84
C HIS A 486 17.66 9.79 26.59
N VAL A 487 18.26 8.62 26.37
CA VAL A 487 17.91 7.39 27.10
C VAL A 487 18.33 7.51 28.56
N GLU A 488 17.46 7.14 29.48
CA GLU A 488 17.77 7.15 30.90
C GLU A 488 19.01 6.30 31.22
N GLY A 489 19.92 6.84 32.05
CA GLY A 489 21.17 6.20 32.40
C GLY A 489 22.26 6.22 31.31
N ALA A 490 22.00 6.85 30.16
CA ALA A 490 23.03 7.06 29.14
C ALA A 490 24.06 8.10 29.57
N ILE A 491 25.31 7.90 29.15
CA ILE A 491 26.36 8.93 29.22
C ILE A 491 26.56 9.56 27.85
N ASN A 492 26.95 10.84 27.81
CA ASN A 492 27.27 11.51 26.55
C ASN A 492 28.77 11.51 26.29
N ILE A 493 29.19 10.87 25.20
CA ILE A 493 30.54 10.97 24.66
C ILE A 493 30.42 11.26 23.16
N PRO A 494 30.50 12.53 22.74
CA PRO A 494 30.37 12.90 21.33
C PRO A 494 31.30 12.08 20.43
N ALA A 495 30.82 11.66 19.26
CA ALA A 495 31.53 10.72 18.39
C ALA A 495 32.98 11.14 18.08
N ALA A 496 33.23 12.44 17.87
CA ALA A 496 34.56 12.98 17.61
C ALA A 496 35.54 12.81 18.80
N LYS A 497 35.02 12.68 20.02
CA LYS A 497 35.78 12.54 21.26
C LYS A 497 35.93 11.12 21.74
N MET A 498 35.21 10.17 21.15
CA MET A 498 35.18 8.79 21.62
C MET A 498 36.56 8.11 21.64
N ARG A 499 37.39 8.35 20.62
CA ARG A 499 38.75 7.77 20.53
C ARG A 499 39.67 8.23 21.67
N GLU A 500 39.53 9.47 22.13
CA GLU A 500 40.30 10.04 23.24
C GLU A 500 39.85 9.49 24.60
N GLN A 501 38.71 8.82 24.67
CA GLN A 501 38.06 8.38 25.92
C GLN A 501 38.05 6.86 26.09
N LEU A 502 38.69 6.10 25.18
CA LEU A 502 38.67 4.63 25.20
C LEU A 502 39.18 4.05 26.52
N ASP A 503 40.24 4.63 27.07
CA ASP A 503 40.87 4.15 28.32
C ASP A 503 39.98 4.34 29.55
N LYS A 504 38.91 5.14 29.44
CA LYS A 504 37.93 5.36 30.52
C LYS A 504 36.77 4.38 30.49
N LEU A 505 36.67 3.55 29.44
CA LEU A 505 35.59 2.58 29.28
C LEU A 505 36.06 1.20 29.76
N ASP A 506 35.22 0.53 30.54
CA ASP A 506 35.49 -0.85 30.96
C ASP A 506 35.24 -1.83 29.81
N LYS A 507 36.30 -2.50 29.35
CA LYS A 507 36.24 -3.51 28.28
C LYS A 507 35.41 -4.74 28.64
N LYS A 508 35.17 -5.01 29.93
CA LYS A 508 34.35 -6.14 30.38
C LYS A 508 32.85 -5.83 30.34
N ARG A 509 32.48 -4.55 30.23
CA ARG A 509 31.09 -4.12 30.25
C ARG A 509 30.57 -4.03 28.81
N PRO A 510 29.42 -4.64 28.48
CA PRO A 510 28.83 -4.48 27.16
C PRO A 510 28.44 -3.02 26.92
N LEU A 511 28.57 -2.55 25.69
CA LEU A 511 28.27 -1.17 25.30
C LEU A 511 27.10 -1.13 24.31
N VAL A 512 26.27 -0.10 24.42
CA VAL A 512 25.30 0.26 23.38
C VAL A 512 25.59 1.68 22.96
N VAL A 513 25.86 1.89 21.67
CA VAL A 513 26.07 3.24 21.13
C VAL A 513 24.79 3.75 20.46
N ILE A 514 24.42 4.99 20.77
CA ILE A 514 23.25 5.67 20.22
C ILE A 514 23.72 6.96 19.57
N CYS A 515 23.30 7.21 18.32
CA CYS A 515 23.45 8.51 17.69
C CYS A 515 22.08 9.00 17.16
N LYS A 516 22.03 10.06 16.35
CA LYS A 516 20.74 10.57 15.83
C LYS A 516 20.00 9.55 14.96
N ILE A 517 20.68 8.99 13.95
CA ILE A 517 20.05 8.18 12.88
C ILE A 517 20.73 6.81 12.66
N GLY A 518 21.57 6.36 13.60
CA GLY A 518 22.33 5.10 13.53
C GLY A 518 23.71 5.18 12.85
N MET A 519 23.96 6.15 11.96
CA MET A 519 25.21 6.22 11.18
C MET A 519 26.48 6.46 12.01
N ASN A 520 26.54 7.54 12.80
CA ASN A 520 27.71 7.80 13.65
C ASN A 520 27.88 6.73 14.74
N GLY A 521 26.76 6.14 15.19
CA GLY A 521 26.75 5.00 16.10
C GLY A 521 27.45 3.80 15.47
N TYR A 522 27.17 3.47 14.20
CA TYR A 522 27.88 2.42 13.47
C TYR A 522 29.39 2.70 13.38
N PHE A 523 29.81 3.94 13.08
CA PHE A 523 31.24 4.27 13.06
C PHE A 523 31.91 4.02 14.42
N MET A 524 31.22 4.36 15.51
CA MET A 524 31.72 4.12 16.86
C MET A 524 31.71 2.64 17.22
N GLU A 525 30.66 1.89 16.85
CA GLU A 525 30.59 0.44 17.00
C GLU A 525 31.78 -0.25 16.31
N ARG A 526 32.07 0.11 15.05
CA ARG A 526 33.20 -0.46 14.30
C ARG A 526 34.53 -0.19 14.97
N MET A 527 34.73 1.03 15.44
CA MET A 527 35.95 1.45 16.13
C MET A 527 36.11 0.73 17.49
N LEU A 528 35.03 0.62 18.26
CA LEU A 528 35.01 -0.05 19.56
C LEU A 528 35.23 -1.56 19.45
N LYS A 529 34.58 -2.24 18.49
CA LYS A 529 34.83 -3.67 18.22
C LYS A 529 36.30 -3.93 17.92
N GLN A 530 36.91 -3.11 17.08
CA GLN A 530 38.35 -3.20 16.76
C GLN A 530 39.27 -2.88 17.94
N SER A 531 38.75 -2.20 18.97
CA SER A 531 39.45 -1.90 20.22
C SER A 531 39.22 -2.95 21.32
N GLY A 532 38.47 -4.02 21.01
CA GLY A 532 38.20 -5.15 21.90
C GLY A 532 36.97 -5.02 22.80
N PHE A 533 36.04 -4.12 22.47
CA PHE A 533 34.79 -3.97 23.22
C PHE A 533 33.67 -4.85 22.62
N GLU A 534 32.83 -5.41 23.49
CA GLU A 534 31.50 -5.89 23.11
C GLU A 534 30.57 -4.69 22.95
N VAL A 535 30.08 -4.44 21.74
CA VAL A 535 29.25 -3.27 21.46
C VAL A 535 28.18 -3.56 20.40
N ARG A 536 26.99 -3.00 20.61
CA ARG A 536 25.89 -2.96 19.63
C ARG A 536 25.54 -1.50 19.30
N ASN A 537 25.12 -1.25 18.06
CA ASN A 537 24.64 0.05 17.60
C ASN A 537 23.11 0.09 17.59
N MET A 538 22.49 1.14 18.13
CA MET A 538 21.04 1.31 18.04
C MET A 538 20.60 1.53 16.59
N MET A 539 19.80 0.61 16.05
CA MET A 539 19.25 0.71 14.69
C MET A 539 18.47 2.02 14.54
N GLY A 540 18.70 2.76 13.46
CA GLY A 540 18.01 4.03 13.23
C GLY A 540 18.27 5.13 14.27
N GLY A 541 19.11 4.88 15.28
CA GLY A 541 19.47 5.81 16.35
C GLY A 541 18.29 6.27 17.21
N PHE A 542 18.49 7.41 17.87
CA PHE A 542 17.50 8.04 18.74
C PHE A 542 16.22 8.45 18.00
N THR A 543 16.31 8.76 16.70
CA THR A 543 15.14 9.08 15.86
C THR A 543 14.18 7.90 15.80
N TYR A 544 14.70 6.68 15.58
CA TYR A 544 13.87 5.49 15.59
C TYR A 544 13.33 5.19 16.99
N LEU A 545 14.18 5.32 18.00
CA LEU A 545 13.79 5.08 19.39
C LEU A 545 12.59 5.96 19.81
N GLN A 546 12.63 7.26 19.54
CA GLN A 546 11.55 8.20 19.85
C GLN A 546 10.25 7.93 19.06
N GLY A 547 10.36 7.32 17.87
CA GLY A 547 9.19 6.96 17.07
C GLY A 547 8.45 5.73 17.59
N ILE A 548 9.11 4.92 18.44
CA ILE A 548 8.60 3.62 18.91
C ILE A 548 8.29 3.64 20.41
N LEU A 549 9.11 4.31 21.21
CA LEU A 549 8.89 4.43 22.65
C LEU A 549 8.22 5.78 22.95
N PRO A 550 7.10 5.78 23.69
CA PRO A 550 6.33 6.97 24.02
C PRO A 550 7.09 7.98 24.90
#